data_AF-A0A843DW02-F1
#
_entry.id   AF-A0A843DW02-F1
#
_cell.length_a   1.000
_cell.length_b   1.000
_cell.length_c   1.000
_cell.angle_alpha   90.00
_cell.angle_beta   90.00
_cell.angle_gamma   90.00
#
_symmetry.space_group_name_H-M   'P 1'
#
loop_
_entity.id
_entity.type
_entity.pdbx_description
1 polymer ?
#
loop_
_entity_poly.entity_id
_entity_poly.type
_entity_poly.pdbx_seq_one_letter_code
_entity_poly.pdbx_strand_id
1 'polypeptide(L)' 'MGRVSYELSEENRRRLELLTAFGILNGRYPSRDEIVNESIRQYFMRVYEDYCSKADPNDMMKRMMEEVIS' A
#
# COMPACT_ATOMS: atom_id res chain seq x y z
N MET A 1 -1.25 16.48 6.07
CA MET A 1 -0.53 15.20 5.90
C MET A 1 0.93 15.42 6.27
N GLY A 2 1.49 14.58 7.13
CA GLY A 2 2.91 14.67 7.51
C GLY A 2 3.81 14.15 6.38
N ARG A 3 4.94 14.82 6.13
CA ARG A 3 5.96 14.29 5.20
C ARG A 3 6.71 13.16 5.90
N VAL A 4 6.63 11.96 5.34
CA VAL A 4 7.43 10.80 5.75
C VAL A 4 8.49 10.57 4.68
N SER A 5 9.76 10.47 5.06
CA SER A 5 10.84 10.08 4.16
C SER A 5 11.15 8.60 4.35
N TYR A 6 11.20 7.85 3.25
CA TYR A 6 11.61 6.44 3.24
C TYR A 6 12.55 6.20 2.05
N GLU A 7 13.43 5.21 2.20
CA GLU A 7 14.31 4.82 1.11
C GLU A 7 13.65 3.75 0.24
N LEU A 8 13.67 3.97 -1.07
CA LEU A 8 13.33 2.93 -2.05
C LEU A 8 14.61 2.30 -2.58
N SER A 9 14.61 0.97 -2.68
CA SER A 9 15.60 0.23 -3.46
C SER A 9 15.59 0.71 -4.92
N GLU A 10 16.72 0.59 -5.60
CA GLU A 10 16.82 0.92 -7.04
C GLU A 10 15.78 0.18 -7.89
N GLU A 11 15.47 -1.07 -7.51
CA GLU A 11 14.45 -1.86 -8.19
C GLU A 11 13.04 -1.26 -8.00
N ASN A 12 12.69 -0.85 -6.79
CA ASN A 12 11.39 -0.22 -6.53
C ASN A 12 11.27 1.18 -7.14
N ARG A 13 12.38 1.94 -7.25
CA ARG A 13 12.39 3.19 -8.02
C ARG A 13 12.08 2.95 -9.50
N ARG A 14 12.70 1.94 -10.10
CA ARG A 14 12.40 1.54 -11.50
C ARG A 14 10.95 1.08 -11.67
N ARG A 15 10.42 0.28 -10.73
CA ARG A 15 8.99 -0.10 -10.74
C ARG A 15 8.07 1.13 -10.68
N LEU A 16 8.39 2.11 -9.84
CA LEU A 16 7.63 3.34 -9.70
C LEU A 16 7.61 4.16 -11.00
N GLU A 17 8.75 4.27 -11.68
CA GLU A 17 8.85 4.94 -12.98
C GLU A 17 8.02 4.23 -14.04
N LEU A 18 8.09 2.90 -14.11
CA LEU A 18 7.27 2.10 -15.04
C LEU A 18 5.77 2.26 -14.76
N LEU A 19 5.34 2.19 -13.50
CA LEU A 19 3.94 2.37 -13.11
C LEU A 19 3.42 3.77 -13.47
N THR A 20 4.26 4.79 -13.30
CA THR A 20 3.92 6.16 -13.72
C THR A 20 3.74 6.23 -15.24
N ALA A 21 4.66 5.64 -16.02
CA ALA A 21 4.57 5.60 -17.48
C ALA A 21 3.34 4.81 -17.97
N PHE A 22 3.03 3.66 -17.36
CA PHE A 22 1.82 2.88 -17.66
C PHE A 22 0.54 3.65 -17.35
N GLY A 23 0.52 4.43 -16.27
CA GLY A 23 -0.59 5.33 -15.98
C GLY A 23 -0.86 6.27 -17.16
N ILE A 24 0.20 6.94 -17.65
CA ILE A 24 0.12 7.92 -18.74
C ILE A 24 -0.43 7.26 -20.02
N LEU A 25 0.05 6.07 -20.35
CA LEU A 25 -0.45 5.31 -21.50
C LEU A 25 -1.94 4.96 -21.40
N ASN A 26 -2.46 4.82 -20.18
CA ASN A 26 -3.87 4.56 -19.89
C ASN A 26 -4.69 5.84 -19.63
N GLY A 27 -4.15 7.02 -19.94
CA GLY A 27 -4.83 8.31 -19.73
C GLY A 27 -4.96 8.73 -18.26
N ARG A 28 -4.22 8.09 -17.36
CA ARG A 28 -4.12 8.47 -15.93
C ARG A 28 -2.76 9.11 -15.66
N TYR A 29 -2.68 10.01 -14.69
CA TYR A 29 -1.42 10.66 -14.32
C TYR A 29 -1.13 10.47 -12.83
N PRO A 30 -0.93 9.21 -12.38
CA PRO A 30 -0.70 8.96 -10.97
C PRO A 30 0.64 9.57 -10.54
N SER A 31 0.60 10.34 -9.47
CA SER A 31 1.77 10.80 -8.76
C SER A 31 2.49 9.63 -8.09
N ARG A 32 3.79 9.83 -7.80
CA ARG A 32 4.59 8.85 -7.06
C ARG A 32 3.97 8.53 -5.69
N ASP A 33 3.45 9.54 -5.02
CA ASP A 33 2.81 9.39 -3.71
C ASP A 33 1.54 8.54 -3.82
N GLU A 34 0.71 8.74 -4.86
CA GLU A 34 -0.47 7.89 -5.08
C GLU A 34 -0.09 6.42 -5.28
N ILE A 35 0.93 6.14 -6.10
CA ILE A 35 1.38 4.77 -6.35
C ILE A 35 1.92 4.12 -5.07
N VAL A 36 2.70 4.86 -4.28
CA VAL A 36 3.27 4.36 -3.02
C VAL A 36 2.18 4.11 -1.99
N ASN A 37 1.28 5.08 -1.78
CA ASN A 37 0.19 4.93 -0.82
C ASN A 37 -0.73 3.76 -1.20
N GLU A 38 -1.03 3.60 -2.49
CA GLU A 38 -1.80 2.46 -2.97
C GLU A 38 -1.04 1.14 -2.76
N SER A 39 0.28 1.11 -2.98
CA SER A 39 1.10 -0.08 -2.71
C SER A 39 1.09 -0.47 -1.23
N ILE A 40 1.18 0.51 -0.33
CA ILE A 40 1.08 0.30 1.13
C ILE A 40 -0.30 -0.25 1.48
N ARG A 41 -1.37 0.35 0.94
CA ARG A 41 -2.75 -0.09 1.18
C ARG A 41 -2.95 -1.54 0.72
N GLN A 42 -2.50 -1.88 -0.48
CA GLN A 42 -2.60 -3.24 -1.01
C GLN A 42 -1.82 -4.26 -0.17
N TYR A 43 -0.60 -3.90 0.25
CA TYR A 43 0.18 -4.76 1.12
C TYR A 43 -0.50 -4.95 2.49
N PHE A 44 -1.04 -3.88 3.06
CA PHE A 44 -1.79 -3.92 4.32
C PHE A 44 -3.02 -4.84 4.22
N MET A 45 -3.82 -4.70 3.16
CA MET A 45 -5.00 -5.55 2.94
C MET A 45 -4.62 -7.03 2.80
N ARG A 46 -3.55 -7.34 2.07
CA ARG A 46 -3.05 -8.72 1.96
C ARG A 46 -2.66 -9.29 3.31
N VAL A 47 -1.91 -8.54 4.12
CA VAL A 47 -1.52 -8.98 5.46
C VAL A 47 -2.75 -9.15 6.36
N TYR A 48 -3.73 -8.25 6.25
CA TYR A 48 -4.99 -8.34 6.97
C TYR A 48 -5.77 -9.61 6.63
N GLU A 49 -5.93 -9.92 5.35
CA GLU A 49 -6.62 -11.14 4.89
C GLU A 49 -5.91 -12.40 5.40
N ASP A 50 -4.59 -12.46 5.25
CA ASP A 50 -3.76 -13.57 5.74
C ASP A 50 -3.87 -13.73 7.26
N TYR A 51 -3.91 -12.62 7.99
CA TYR A 51 -4.01 -12.60 9.45
C TYR A 51 -5.39 -13.02 9.94
N CYS A 52 -6.46 -12.48 9.35
CA CYS A 52 -7.84 -12.80 9.68
C CYS A 52 -8.19 -14.28 9.47
N SER A 53 -7.53 -14.94 8.53
CA SER A 53 -7.70 -16.38 8.33
C SER A 53 -7.24 -17.24 9.52
N LYS A 54 -6.42 -16.69 10.42
CA LYS A 54 -5.78 -17.39 11.55
C LYS A 54 -6.06 -16.76 12.92
N ALA A 55 -6.53 -15.52 12.96
CA ALA A 55 -6.69 -14.75 14.18
C ALA A 55 -7.96 -15.12 14.97
N ASP A 56 -7.86 -15.10 16.30
CA ASP A 56 -9.02 -15.22 17.19
C ASP A 56 -9.95 -13.99 17.03
N PRO A 57 -11.27 -14.14 17.13
CA PRO A 57 -12.21 -13.01 17.11
C PRO A 57 -11.94 -11.89 18.11
N ASN A 58 -11.24 -12.17 19.21
CA ASN A 58 -10.85 -11.19 20.23
C ASN A 58 -9.44 -10.62 20.05
N ASP A 59 -8.77 -10.91 18.94
CA ASP A 59 -7.42 -10.46 18.71
C ASP A 59 -7.35 -8.92 18.56
N MET A 60 -6.53 -8.30 19.42
CA MET A 60 -6.36 -6.86 19.48
C MET A 60 -5.74 -6.29 18.19
N MET A 61 -4.81 -7.02 17.57
CA MET A 61 -4.20 -6.59 16.30
C MET A 61 -5.24 -6.61 15.18
N LYS A 62 -6.12 -7.62 15.15
CA LYS A 62 -7.22 -7.67 14.18
C LYS A 62 -8.12 -6.44 14.29
N ARG A 63 -8.53 -6.07 15.51
CA ARG A 63 -9.35 -4.87 15.75
C ARG A 63 -8.64 -3.58 15.32
N MET A 64 -7.35 -3.44 15.65
CA MET A 64 -6.55 -2.29 15.22
C MET A 64 -6.43 -2.20 13.69
N MET A 65 -6.34 -3.34 13.00
CA MET A 65 -6.29 -3.36 11.55
C MET A 65 -7.65 -3.00 10.93
N GLU A 66 -8.76 -3.48 11.51
CA GLU A 66 -10.13 -3.14 11.09
C GLU A 66 -10.41 -1.63 11.24
N GLU A 67 -9.89 -0.98 12.28
CA GLU A 67 -10.00 0.48 12.48
C GLU A 67 -9.34 1.31 11.37
N VAL A 68 -8.29 0.79 10.73
CA VAL A 68 -7.58 1.47 9.62
C VAL A 68 -8.26 1.23 8.27
N ILE A 69 -9.06 0.17 8.15
CA ILE A 69 -9.82 -0.17 6.93
C ILE A 69 -11.17 0.58 6.87
N SER A 70 -11.77 0.83 8.04
CA SER A 70 -13.04 1.56 8.21
C SER A 70 -12.96 3.03 7.81
#